data_AF-A0A7V6APX9-F1
#
_entry.id   AF-A0A7V6APX9-F1
#
_cell.length_a   1.000
_cell.length_b   1.000
_cell.length_c   1.000
_cell.angle_alpha   90.00
_cell.angle_beta   90.00
_cell.angle_gamma   90.00
#
_symmetry.space_group_name_H-M   'P 1'
#
loop_
_entity.id
_entity.type
_entity.pdbx_description
1 polymer ?
#
loop_
_entity_poly.entity_id
_entity_poly.type
_entity_poly.pdbx_seq_one_letter_code
_entity_poly.pdbx_strand_id
1 'polypeptide(L)' 'MILAQFKSAKEPMKAGEIAEACGLDKKEVDKVIAQLKKDGKIDSPKRCFYAIKK' A
#
# COMPACT_ATOMS: atom_id res chain seq x y z
N MET A 1 -10.41 -0.30 3.54
CA MET A 1 -9.43 -0.45 4.63
C MET A 1 -7.98 -0.24 4.18
N ILE A 2 -7.38 -0.90 3.19
CA ILE A 2 -6.00 -0.51 2.75
C ILE A 2 -5.97 0.80 1.95
N LEU A 3 -6.86 0.98 0.98
CA LEU A 3 -6.96 2.18 0.13
C LEU A 3 -7.19 3.48 0.90
N ALA A 4 -7.97 3.42 1.98
CA ALA A 4 -8.22 4.57 2.83
C ALA A 4 -6.94 4.95 3.58
N GLN A 5 -6.18 3.95 4.03
CA GLN A 5 -4.94 4.22 4.72
C GLN A 5 -3.88 4.77 3.79
N PHE A 6 -3.82 4.30 2.54
CA PHE A 6 -3.00 4.96 1.52
C PHE A 6 -3.50 6.35 1.10
N LYS A 7 -4.81 6.63 1.16
CA LYS A 7 -5.36 7.97 0.84
C LYS A 7 -5.08 8.97 1.97
N SER A 8 -5.10 8.49 3.21
CA SER A 8 -4.78 9.27 4.40
C SER A 8 -3.28 9.39 4.63
N ALA A 9 -2.51 8.37 4.23
CA ALA A 9 -1.06 8.38 4.23
C ALA A 9 -0.57 9.36 3.17
N LYS A 10 -0.22 10.57 3.64
CA LYS A 10 0.44 11.60 2.86
C LYS A 10 1.85 11.19 2.42
N GLU A 11 2.38 10.13 3.01
CA GLU A 11 3.72 9.60 2.80
C GLU A 11 3.67 8.16 2.29
N PRO A 12 4.67 7.76 1.47
CA PRO A 12 4.83 6.37 1.07
C PRO A 12 4.95 5.46 2.30
N MET A 13 4.13 4.41 2.36
CA MET A 13 4.15 3.39 3.42
C MET A 13 4.68 2.06 2.89
N LYS A 14 5.36 1.29 3.76
CA LYS A 14 5.82 -0.05 3.41
C LYS A 14 4.71 -1.08 3.56
N ALA A 15 4.77 -2.17 2.80
CA ALA A 15 3.83 -3.30 2.92
C ALA A 15 3.71 -3.84 4.36
N GLY A 16 4.81 -3.82 5.13
CA GLY A 16 4.80 -4.19 6.54
C GLY A 16 3.96 -3.27 7.42
N GLU A 17 4.13 -1.95 7.28
CA GLU A 17 3.34 -0.97 8.04
C GLU A 17 1.87 -1.00 7.65
N ILE A 18 1.54 -1.27 6.39
CA ILE A 18 0.16 -1.41 5.93
C ILE A 18 -0.47 -2.68 6.52
N ALA A 19 0.28 -3.78 6.60
CA ALA A 19 -0.16 -5.02 7.22
C ALA A 19 -0.43 -4.81 8.71
N GLU A 20 0.46 -4.12 9.42
CA GLU A 20 0.28 -3.82 10.84
C GLU A 20 -0.85 -2.81 11.08
N ALA A 21 -0.92 -1.73 10.30
CA ALA A 21 -1.94 -0.70 10.43
C ALA A 21 -3.36 -1.17 10.05
N CYS A 22 -3.47 -2.12 9.10
CA CYS A 22 -4.74 -2.75 8.75
C CYS A 22 -5.02 -4.04 9.53
N GLY A 23 -4.06 -4.56 10.31
CA GLY A 23 -4.16 -5.88 10.93
C GLY A 23 -4.38 -7.00 9.92
N LEU A 24 -3.87 -6.84 8.69
CA LEU A 24 -4.02 -7.80 7.61
C LEU A 24 -2.77 -8.65 7.44
N ASP A 25 -2.96 -9.87 6.95
CA ASP A 25 -1.87 -10.79 6.70
C ASP A 25 -0.95 -10.23 5.61
N LYS A 26 0.37 -10.49 5.73
CA LYS A 26 1.34 -10.01 4.72
C LYS A 26 0.97 -10.49 3.32
N LYS A 27 0.35 -11.67 3.19
CA LYS A 27 -0.15 -12.21 1.91
C LYS A 27 -1.31 -11.39 1.34
N GLU A 28 -2.24 -10.95 2.19
CA GLU A 28 -3.38 -10.12 1.78
C GLU A 28 -2.88 -8.75 1.32
N VAL A 29 -1.99 -8.13 2.10
CA VAL A 29 -1.42 -6.83 1.75
C VAL A 29 -0.61 -6.89 0.46
N ASP A 30 0.21 -7.92 0.27
CA ASP A 30 0.99 -8.09 -0.95
C ASP A 30 0.10 -8.27 -2.19
N LYS A 31 -0.96 -9.08 -2.09
CA LYS A 31 -1.98 -9.22 -3.16
C LYS A 31 -2.66 -7.90 -3.48
N VAL A 32 -3.08 -7.15 -2.47
CA VAL A 32 -3.76 -5.86 -2.64
C VAL A 32 -2.81 -4.82 -3.23
N ILE A 33 -1.56 -4.74 -2.76
CA ILE A 33 -0.53 -3.87 -3.32
C ILE A 33 -0.24 -4.27 -4.78
N ALA A 34 -0.10 -5.56 -5.08
CA ALA A 34 0.11 -6.02 -6.45
C ALA A 34 -1.06 -5.68 -7.38
N GLN A 35 -2.30 -5.82 -6.91
CA GLN A 35 -3.49 -5.39 -7.65
C GLN A 35 -3.51 -3.88 -7.84
N LEU A 36 -3.33 -3.08 -6.79
CA LEU A 36 -3.34 -1.62 -6.85
C LEU A 36 -2.22 -1.07 -7.74
N LYS A 37 -1.06 -1.73 -7.73
CA LYS A 37 0.07 -1.40 -8.59
C LYS A 37 -0.23 -1.74 -10.06
N LYS A 38 -0.88 -2.87 -10.33
CA LYS A 38 -1.41 -3.21 -11.67
C LYS A 38 -2.46 -2.21 -12.13
N ASP A 39 -3.32 -1.76 -11.23
CA ASP A 39 -4.38 -0.77 -11.48
C ASP A 39 -3.83 0.66 -11.64
N GLY A 40 -2.52 0.88 -11.42
CA GLY A 40 -1.89 2.20 -11.49
C GLY A 40 -2.28 3.16 -10.34
N LYS A 41 -2.97 2.65 -9.31
CA LYS A 41 -3.44 3.44 -8.16
C LYS A 41 -2.34 3.73 -7.14
N ILE A 42 -1.28 2.92 -7.11
CA ILE A 42 -0.13 3.15 -6.24
C ILE A 42 1.17 3.18 -7.04
N ASP A 43 2.10 4.02 -6.61
CA ASP A 43 3.43 4.15 -7.14
C ASP A 43 4.47 3.80 -6.06
N SER A 44 5.66 3.37 -6.50
CA SER A 44 6.72 2.90 -5.61
C SER A 44 7.93 3.81 -5.74
N PRO A 45 7.89 5.03 -5.13
CA PRO A 45 8.94 6.02 -5.29
C PRO A 45 10.27 5.59 -4.65
N LYS A 46 10.23 4.63 -3.72
CA LYS A 46 11.40 4.10 -3.02
C LYS A 46 11.25 2.60 -2.86
N ARG A 47 12.37 1.88 -2.83
CA ARG A 47 12.37 0.41 -2.75
C ARG A 47 11.63 -0.01 -1.46
N CYS A 48 10.63 -0.88 -1.60
CA CYS A 48 9.75 -1.36 -0.53
C CYS A 48 8.73 -0.34 0.03
N PHE A 49 8.54 0.79 -0.65
CA PHE A 49 7.58 1.83 -0.28
C PHE A 49 6.50 1.97 -1.34
N TYR A 50 5.26 2.14 -0.91
CA TYR A 50 4.09 2.26 -1.78
C TYR A 50 3.30 3.50 -1.37
N ALA A 51 2.93 4.34 -2.33
CA ALA A 51 2.11 5.53 -2.11
C ALA A 51 0.98 5.56 -3.13
N ILE A 52 -0.19 6.12 -2.81
CA ILE A 52 -1.19 6.35 -3.86
C ILE A 52 -0.65 7.34 -4.88
N LYS A 53 -0.70 6.94 -6.15
CA LYS A 53 -0.46 7.83 -7.27
C LYS A 53 -1.73 8.68 -7.40
N LYS A 54 -1.61 9.99 -7.19
CA LYS A 54 -2.70 10.93 -7.42
C LYS A 54 -2.78 11.27 -8.90
#